data_AF-A0AAW5W3A1-F1
#
_entry.id   AF-A0AAW5W3A1-F1
#
_cell.length_a   1.000
_cell.length_b   1.000
_cell.length_c   1.000
_cell.angle_alpha   90.00
_cell.angle_beta   90.00
_cell.angle_gamma   90.00
#
_symmetry.space_group_name_H-M   'P 1'
#
loop_
_entity.id
_entity.type
_entity.pdbx_description
1 polymer ?
#
loop_
_entity_poly.entity_id
_entity_poly.type
_entity_poly.pdbx_seq_one_letter_code
_entity_poly.pdbx_strand_id
1 'polypeptide(L)'
;MKKTAIVIGITALSVMSIAQAAELPRYDPNKYCERISSLSGGSATLANECIKMEQSSYNKLKNMWDSIPEKTVSYCDRLASTTGGSYTLLESCIDMEMTESNSPQKFEF
;
A
#
# COMPACT_ATOMS: atom_id res chain seq x y z
N MET A 1 -25.05 20.57 -61.56
CA MET A 1 -25.48 19.52 -60.61
C MET A 1 -24.24 18.85 -60.04
N LYS A 2 -24.00 18.97 -58.73
CA LYS A 2 -23.23 18.03 -57.88
C LYS A 2 -23.25 18.57 -56.45
N LYS A 3 -24.13 17.98 -55.62
CA LYS A 3 -24.21 18.26 -54.19
C LYS A 3 -23.29 17.26 -53.50
N THR A 4 -22.13 17.71 -53.04
CA THR A 4 -21.21 16.92 -52.22
C THR A 4 -21.70 16.99 -50.78
N ALA A 5 -22.32 15.91 -50.31
CA ALA A 5 -22.67 15.75 -48.91
C ALA A 5 -21.40 15.34 -48.14
N ILE A 6 -20.91 16.23 -47.27
CA ILE A 6 -19.85 15.91 -46.31
C ILE A 6 -20.52 15.26 -45.10
N VAL A 7 -20.33 13.95 -44.97
CA VAL A 7 -20.74 13.19 -43.78
C VAL A 7 -19.65 13.37 -42.74
N ILE A 8 -19.90 14.22 -41.74
CA ILE A 8 -19.04 14.37 -40.56
C ILE A 8 -19.35 13.20 -39.63
N GLY A 9 -18.56 12.12 -39.74
CA GLY A 9 -18.62 10.99 -38.81
C GLY A 9 -17.97 11.40 -37.49
N ILE A 10 -18.79 11.65 -36.47
CA ILE A 10 -18.34 11.86 -35.09
C ILE A 10 -17.97 10.48 -34.53
N THR A 11 -16.70 10.08 -34.65
CA THR A 11 -16.16 8.93 -33.93
C THR A 11 -15.93 9.34 -32.48
N ALA A 12 -16.89 8.99 -31.61
CA ALA A 12 -16.73 9.08 -30.17
C ALA A 12 -15.64 8.09 -29.71
N LEU A 13 -14.42 8.58 -29.49
CA LEU A 13 -13.38 7.82 -28.80
C LEU A 13 -13.72 7.76 -27.32
N SER A 14 -14.37 6.67 -26.90
CA SER A 14 -14.56 6.32 -25.51
C SER A 14 -13.19 6.02 -24.89
N VAL A 15 -12.66 6.96 -24.10
CA VAL A 15 -11.50 6.72 -23.23
C VAL A 15 -11.93 5.74 -22.14
N MET A 16 -11.60 4.47 -22.31
CA MET A 16 -11.70 3.47 -21.25
C MET A 16 -10.61 3.77 -20.21
N SER A 17 -11.01 4.34 -19.07
CA SER A 17 -10.13 4.45 -17.91
C SER A 17 -9.80 3.04 -17.42
N ILE A 18 -8.55 2.62 -17.62
CA ILE A 18 -8.02 1.37 -17.10
C ILE A 18 -7.77 1.63 -15.61
N ALA A 19 -8.64 1.14 -14.73
CA ALA A 19 -8.36 1.14 -13.30
C ALA A 19 -7.14 0.24 -13.07
N GLN A 20 -5.99 0.84 -12.80
CA GLN A 20 -4.79 0.12 -12.41
C GLN A 20 -4.94 -0.21 -10.93
N ALA A 21 -5.23 -1.48 -10.63
CA ALA A 21 -5.12 -1.97 -9.26
C ALA A 21 -3.69 -1.71 -8.78
N ALA A 22 -3.53 -0.96 -7.69
CA ALA A 22 -2.21 -0.75 -7.10
C ALA A 22 -1.62 -2.11 -6.75
N GLU A 23 -0.38 -2.38 -7.15
CA GLU A 23 0.28 -3.64 -6.81
C GLU A 23 0.78 -3.61 -5.35
N LEU A 24 0.85 -4.79 -4.71
CA LEU A 24 1.43 -4.92 -3.37
C LEU A 24 2.91 -4.51 -3.41
N PRO A 25 3.35 -3.47 -2.67
CA PRO A 25 4.72 -2.97 -2.72
C PRO A 25 5.72 -4.05 -2.34
N ARG A 26 6.92 -3.94 -2.91
CA ARG A 26 8.04 -4.86 -2.65
C ARG A 26 9.03 -4.19 -1.70
N TYR A 27 8.91 -4.51 -0.42
CA TYR A 27 9.89 -4.12 0.60
C TYR A 27 11.04 -5.12 0.73
N ASP A 28 12.07 -4.72 1.49
CA ASP A 28 13.18 -5.57 1.90
C ASP A 28 13.12 -5.82 3.43
N PRO A 29 12.39 -6.87 3.88
CA PRO A 29 12.28 -7.22 5.29
C PRO A 29 13.62 -7.54 5.94
N ASN A 30 14.59 -8.08 5.20
CA ASN A 30 15.91 -8.41 5.75
C ASN A 30 16.61 -7.13 6.19
N LYS A 31 16.69 -6.15 5.29
CA LYS A 31 17.29 -4.84 5.59
C LYS A 31 16.54 -4.10 6.70
N TYR A 32 15.21 -4.18 6.73
CA TYR A 32 14.41 -3.58 7.79
C TYR A 32 14.69 -4.23 9.15
N CYS A 33 14.65 -5.56 9.23
CA CYS A 33 14.84 -6.30 10.47
C CYS A 33 16.28 -6.27 10.99
N GLU A 34 17.29 -6.24 10.11
CA GLU A 34 18.67 -5.98 10.48
C GLU A 34 18.81 -4.60 11.14
N ARG A 35 18.16 -3.57 10.58
CA ARG A 35 18.15 -2.23 11.19
C ARG A 35 17.51 -2.25 12.57
N ILE A 36 16.32 -2.84 12.72
CA ILE A 36 15.61 -2.92 14.01
C ILE A 36 16.44 -3.69 15.06
N SER A 37 17.07 -4.79 14.66
CA SER A 37 17.98 -5.54 15.53
C SER A 37 19.21 -4.70 15.92
N SER A 38 19.81 -3.96 14.98
CA SER A 38 20.97 -3.12 15.27
C SER A 38 20.67 -2.00 16.28
N LEU A 39 19.46 -1.41 16.21
CA LEU A 39 19.00 -0.40 17.16
C LEU A 39 18.86 -0.94 18.59
N SER A 40 18.72 -2.25 18.75
CA SER A 40 18.61 -2.97 20.03
C SER A 40 19.89 -3.70 20.44
N GLY A 41 21.04 -3.35 19.83
CA GLY A 41 22.34 -3.93 20.17
C GLY A 41 22.72 -5.19 19.38
N GLY A 42 22.01 -5.50 18.29
CA GLY A 42 22.39 -6.56 17.34
C GLY A 42 21.93 -7.97 17.72
N SER A 43 20.74 -8.12 18.29
CA SER A 43 20.18 -9.42 18.65
C SER A 43 19.69 -10.19 17.44
N ALA A 44 20.32 -11.33 17.14
CA ALA A 44 19.88 -12.26 16.10
C ALA A 44 18.47 -12.79 16.38
N THR A 45 18.10 -12.98 17.64
CA THR A 45 16.74 -13.39 18.03
C THR A 45 15.71 -12.34 17.62
N LEU A 46 16.00 -11.05 17.86
CA LEU A 46 15.10 -9.97 17.45
C LEU A 46 14.99 -9.83 15.93
N ALA A 47 16.11 -10.00 15.20
CA ALA A 47 16.08 -10.00 13.74
C ALA A 47 15.18 -11.14 13.20
N ASN A 48 15.36 -12.36 13.72
CA ASN A 48 14.56 -13.51 13.30
C ASN A 48 13.07 -13.35 13.64
N GLU A 49 12.75 -12.80 14.81
CA GLU A 49 11.35 -12.58 15.18
C GLU A 49 10.71 -11.48 14.33
N CYS A 50 11.45 -10.41 14.03
CA CYS A 50 11.02 -9.39 13.08
C CYS A 50 10.68 -9.99 11.71
N ILE A 51 11.54 -10.87 11.17
CA ILE A 51 11.28 -11.53 9.89
C ILE A 51 10.00 -12.36 9.89
N LYS A 52 9.71 -13.06 10.99
CA LYS A 52 8.44 -13.82 11.11
C LYS A 52 7.23 -12.89 11.09
N MET A 53 7.30 -11.76 11.79
CA MET A 53 6.22 -10.77 11.80
C MET A 53 6.00 -10.19 10.40
N GLU A 54 7.07 -9.75 9.74
CA GLU A 54 7.03 -9.22 8.37
C GLU A 54 6.42 -10.23 7.39
N GLN A 55 6.83 -11.50 7.48
CA GLN A 55 6.31 -12.56 6.62
C GLN A 55 4.82 -12.84 6.87
N SER A 56 4.39 -12.82 8.13
CA SER A 56 2.98 -12.97 8.50
C SER A 56 2.13 -11.84 7.93
N SER A 57 2.57 -10.59 8.12
CA SER A 57 1.92 -9.40 7.58
C SER A 57 1.84 -9.42 6.06
N TYR A 58 2.94 -9.75 5.37
CA TYR A 58 2.96 -9.90 3.91
C TYR A 58 1.92 -10.92 3.43
N ASN A 59 1.84 -12.09 4.08
CA ASN A 59 0.91 -13.14 3.70
C ASN A 59 -0.55 -12.70 3.86
N LYS A 60 -0.87 -11.97 4.94
CA LYS A 60 -2.21 -11.40 5.14
C LYS A 60 -2.53 -10.36 4.08
N LEU A 61 -1.64 -9.38 3.90
CA LEU A 61 -1.80 -8.32 2.90
C LEU A 61 -2.01 -8.88 1.51
N LYS A 62 -1.20 -9.88 1.11
CA LYS A 62 -1.34 -10.57 -0.17
C LYS A 62 -2.74 -11.16 -0.39
N ASN A 63 -3.39 -11.67 0.65
CA ASN A 63 -4.71 -12.29 0.54
C ASN A 63 -5.86 -11.27 0.44
N MET A 64 -5.67 -10.07 0.99
CA MET A 64 -6.71 -9.03 1.05
C MET A 64 -6.44 -7.83 0.14
N TRP A 65 -5.30 -7.80 -0.56
CA TRP A 65 -4.79 -6.61 -1.24
C TRP A 65 -5.81 -5.94 -2.16
N ASP A 66 -6.48 -6.74 -2.99
CA ASP A 66 -7.45 -6.27 -3.98
C ASP A 66 -8.74 -5.69 -3.36
N SER A 67 -8.96 -5.90 -2.06
CA SER A 67 -10.12 -5.37 -1.32
C SER A 67 -9.85 -4.03 -0.64
N ILE A 68 -8.59 -3.56 -0.61
CA ILE A 68 -8.20 -2.34 0.08
C ILE A 68 -8.41 -1.14 -0.86
N PRO A 69 -9.08 -0.06 -0.40
CA PRO A 69 -9.23 1.14 -1.21
C PRO A 69 -7.88 1.72 -1.66
N GLU A 70 -7.77 2.12 -2.93
CA GLU A 70 -6.53 2.63 -3.52
C GLU A 70 -5.92 3.80 -2.73
N LYS A 71 -6.77 4.69 -2.19
CA LYS A 71 -6.34 5.82 -1.36
C LYS A 71 -5.65 5.34 -0.08
N THR A 72 -6.19 4.31 0.57
CA THR A 72 -5.63 3.69 1.78
C THR A 72 -4.30 3.02 1.47
N VAL A 73 -4.23 2.26 0.36
CA VAL A 73 -2.98 1.67 -0.13
C VAL A 73 -1.91 2.74 -0.33
N SER A 74 -2.22 3.81 -1.07
CA SER A 74 -1.27 4.87 -1.38
C SER A 74 -0.76 5.63 -0.15
N TYR A 75 -1.63 5.88 0.83
CA TYR A 75 -1.26 6.53 2.07
C TYR A 75 -0.38 5.64 2.94
N CYS A 76 -0.81 4.40 3.18
CA CYS A 76 -0.11 3.48 4.06
C CYS A 76 1.21 2.96 3.47
N ASP A 77 1.29 2.76 2.15
CA ASP A 77 2.55 2.45 1.47
C ASP A 77 3.57 3.57 1.67
N ARG A 78 3.15 4.84 1.50
CA ARG A 78 4.03 5.99 1.75
C ARG A 78 4.51 6.05 3.20
N LEU A 79 3.64 5.78 4.15
CA LEU A 79 3.97 5.74 5.58
C LEU A 79 4.99 4.63 5.88
N ALA A 80 4.71 3.40 5.45
CA ALA A 80 5.60 2.26 5.66
C ALA A 80 6.93 2.36 4.90
N SER A 81 6.92 2.96 3.70
CA SER A 81 8.14 3.22 2.93
C SER A 81 9.06 4.24 3.62
N THR A 82 8.50 5.25 4.29
CA THR A 82 9.27 6.30 4.98
C THR A 82 10.09 5.74 6.15
N THR A 83 9.62 4.68 6.80
CA THR A 83 10.34 3.97 7.88
C THR A 83 11.32 2.90 7.35
N GLY A 84 11.47 2.83 6.03
CA GLY A 84 12.39 1.93 5.33
C GLY A 84 11.76 0.64 4.82
N GLY A 85 10.43 0.57 4.73
CA GLY A 85 9.66 -0.53 4.15
C GLY A 85 9.41 -1.67 5.13
N SER A 86 8.18 -1.75 5.66
CA SER A 86 7.73 -2.79 6.59
C SER A 86 6.30 -3.18 6.27
N TYR A 87 6.07 -4.48 6.06
CA TYR A 87 4.73 -5.04 5.88
C TYR A 87 3.92 -4.98 7.16
N THR A 88 4.55 -5.09 8.34
CA THR A 88 3.84 -4.95 9.62
C THR A 88 3.34 -3.52 9.84
N LEU A 89 4.12 -2.51 9.46
CA LEU A 89 3.65 -1.11 9.51
C LEU A 89 2.58 -0.82 8.45
N LEU A 90 2.71 -1.40 7.26
CA LEU A 90 1.70 -1.29 6.21
C LEU A 90 0.37 -1.92 6.65
N GLU A 91 0.39 -3.16 7.17
CA GLU A 91 -0.77 -3.85 7.73
C GLU A 91 -1.42 -3.02 8.84
N SER A 92 -0.64 -2.58 9.83
CA SER A 92 -1.17 -1.81 10.95
C SER A 92 -1.80 -0.48 10.50
N CYS A 93 -1.21 0.21 9.53
CA CYS A 93 -1.79 1.43 8.97
C CYS A 93 -3.11 1.14 8.25
N ILE A 94 -3.15 0.09 7.42
CA ILE A 94 -4.38 -0.30 6.71
C ILE A 94 -5.47 -0.66 7.71
N ASP A 95 -5.16 -1.45 8.74
CA ASP A 95 -6.12 -1.82 9.77
C ASP A 95 -6.69 -0.59 10.47
N MET A 96 -5.86 0.40 10.82
CA MET A 96 -6.33 1.66 11.40
C MET A 96 -7.20 2.44 10.41
N GLU A 97 -6.75 2.68 9.18
CA GLU A 97 -7.53 3.45 8.18
C GLU A 97 -8.85 2.76 7.78
N MET A 98 -8.92 1.43 7.90
CA MET A 98 -10.14 0.65 7.63
C MET A 98 -11.09 0.57 8.82
N THR A 99 -10.62 0.85 10.04
CA THR A 99 -11.43 0.72 11.28
C THR A 99 -11.67 2.04 12.02
N GLU A 100 -10.84 3.07 11.79
CA GLU A 100 -10.92 4.34 12.51
C GLU A 100 -12.16 5.16 12.11
N SER A 101 -12.80 5.69 13.15
CA SER A 101 -13.78 6.76 13.06
C SER A 101 -13.05 8.10 12.99
N ASN A 102 -13.59 9.09 12.26
CA ASN A 102 -13.01 10.43 12.04
C ASN A 102 -12.88 11.32 13.30
N SER A 103 -12.74 10.75 14.49
CA SER A 103 -12.64 11.46 15.76
C SER A 103 -11.17 11.54 16.21
N PRO A 104 -10.55 12.74 16.22
CA PRO A 104 -9.18 12.89 16.67
C PRO A 104 -9.05 12.55 18.16
N GLN A 105 -8.16 11.61 18.47
CA GLN A 105 -7.81 11.28 19.85
C GLN A 105 -6.89 12.37 20.43
N LYS A 106 -7.08 12.70 21.70
CA LYS A 106 -6.16 13.57 22.44
C LYS A 106 -5.23 12.72 23.28
N PHE A 107 -3.94 13.06 23.22
CA PHE A 107 -2.94 12.48 24.12
C PHE A 107 -3.10 13.10 25.51
N GLU A 108 -3.24 12.27 26.54
CA GLU A 108 -3.34 12.67 27.95
C GLU A 108 -2.11 12.13 28.70
N PHE A 109 -1.56 12.92 29.64
CA PHE A 109 -0.39 12.56 30.47
C PHE A 109 -0.79 11.89 31.78
#